data_AF-A0A183UQ68-F1
#
_entry.id   AF-A0A183UQ68-F1
#
_cell.length_a   1.000
_cell.length_b   1.000
_cell.length_c   1.000
_cell.angle_alpha   90.00
_cell.angle_beta   90.00
_cell.angle_gamma   90.00
#
_symmetry.space_group_name_H-M   'P 1'
#
loop_
_entity.id
_entity.type
_entity.pdbx_description
1 polymer ?
#
loop_
_entity_poly.entity_id
_entity_poly.type
_entity_poly.pdbx_seq_one_letter_code
_entity_poly.pdbx_strand_id
1 'polypeptide(L)'
;MGETLLKTDDLHNLKEGEIFTDSETGKKYRVKKTILPHYASAGPFGLGDPDDRTLRRIEADVIIPNRMNSVIEKVECNEQYIDLIRCFRNDGAVRGLRSCKDVLAVFNKCKAEKFRDPDFRERITEEYLNERREARRTGKTAKERKLEEFREWKRRNSAE
;
A
#
# COMPACT_ATOMS: atom_id res chain seq x y z
N MET A 1 1.96 -17.56 20.70
CA MET A 1 0.59 -17.25 20.27
C MET A 1 0.74 -16.57 18.91
N GLY A 2 0.80 -17.26 17.77
CA GLY A 2 -0.04 -18.37 17.33
C GLY A 2 -1.16 -17.83 16.46
N GLU A 3 -0.85 -17.01 15.45
CA GLU A 3 -1.84 -16.59 14.45
C GLU A 3 -2.12 -17.80 13.56
N THR A 4 -3.29 -18.41 13.78
CA THR A 4 -3.84 -19.45 12.94
C THR A 4 -4.02 -18.89 11.52
N LEU A 5 -3.05 -19.20 10.66
CA LEU A 5 -3.24 -19.24 9.21
C LEU A 5 -4.57 -19.95 8.94
N LEU A 6 -5.32 -19.49 7.94
CA LEU A 6 -6.52 -20.21 7.49
C LEU A 6 -6.11 -21.67 7.29
N LYS A 7 -6.94 -22.61 7.75
CA LYS A 7 -6.65 -24.06 7.70
C LYS A 7 -6.32 -24.55 6.28
N THR A 8 -6.61 -23.73 5.27
CA THR A 8 -6.33 -23.87 3.84
C THR A 8 -4.89 -23.59 3.40
N ASP A 9 -4.06 -22.92 4.21
CA ASP A 9 -2.73 -22.46 3.79
C ASP A 9 -1.64 -23.55 3.88
N ASP A 10 -1.85 -24.58 4.71
CA ASP A 10 -0.90 -25.69 4.81
C ASP A 10 -1.21 -26.82 3.81
N LEU A 11 -0.79 -26.58 2.57
CA LEU A 11 -0.94 -27.53 1.46
C LEU A 11 0.24 -28.53 1.35
N HIS A 12 1.12 -28.63 2.36
CA HIS A 12 2.31 -29.50 2.28
C HIS A 12 1.95 -30.98 2.08
N ASN A 13 0.88 -31.43 2.73
CA ASN A 13 0.46 -32.83 2.75
C ASN A 13 -0.44 -33.22 1.56
N LEU A 14 -0.95 -32.26 0.78
CA LEU A 14 -1.84 -32.50 -0.35
C LEU A 14 -1.05 -32.67 -1.65
N LYS A 15 -1.56 -33.47 -2.59
CA LYS A 15 -0.90 -33.67 -3.90
C LYS A 15 -1.30 -32.57 -4.88
N GLU A 16 -0.39 -32.25 -5.81
CA GLU A 16 -0.71 -31.31 -6.89
C GLU A 16 -1.87 -31.84 -7.74
N GLY A 17 -2.89 -31.02 -7.97
CA GLY A 17 -4.10 -31.38 -8.70
C GLY A 17 -5.21 -32.03 -7.87
N GLU A 18 -4.99 -32.32 -6.59
CA GLU A 18 -6.02 -32.84 -5.68
C GLU A 18 -7.14 -31.82 -5.45
N ILE A 19 -8.38 -32.28 -5.27
CA ILE A 19 -9.53 -31.41 -4.97
C ILE A 19 -9.69 -31.35 -3.46
N PHE A 20 -9.22 -30.26 -2.86
CA PHE A 20 -9.44 -29.95 -1.45
C PHE A 20 -10.83 -29.33 -1.27
N THR A 21 -11.65 -29.91 -0.39
CA THR A 21 -12.94 -29.31 -0.02
C THR A 21 -12.79 -28.66 1.34
N ASP A 22 -13.00 -27.35 1.40
CA ASP A 22 -12.93 -26.60 2.64
C ASP A 22 -14.09 -27.00 3.57
N SER A 23 -13.75 -27.39 4.79
CA SER A 23 -14.70 -27.86 5.81
C SER A 23 -15.62 -26.75 6.32
N GLU A 24 -15.22 -25.49 6.24
CA GLU A 24 -15.99 -24.36 6.77
C GLU A 24 -16.86 -23.71 5.69
N THR A 25 -16.33 -23.57 4.48
CA THR A 25 -17.04 -22.89 3.38
C THR A 25 -17.70 -23.84 2.38
N GLY A 26 -17.37 -25.14 2.41
CA GLY A 26 -17.86 -26.15 1.47
C GLY A 26 -17.35 -25.98 0.03
N LYS A 27 -16.45 -25.02 -0.20
CA LYS A 27 -15.90 -24.72 -1.52
C LYS A 27 -14.83 -25.75 -1.89
N LYS A 28 -14.82 -26.15 -3.17
CA LYS A 28 -13.84 -27.09 -3.74
C LYS A 28 -12.72 -26.32 -4.42
N TYR A 29 -11.49 -26.57 -4.03
CA TYR A 29 -10.27 -25.96 -4.54
C TYR A 29 -9.38 -27.02 -5.18
N ARG A 30 -8.83 -26.75 -6.36
CA ARG A 30 -7.80 -27.60 -6.96
C ARG A 30 -6.44 -27.17 -6.42
N VAL A 31 -5.74 -28.06 -5.73
CA VAL A 31 -4.43 -27.81 -5.14
C VAL A 31 -3.41 -27.52 -6.24
N LYS A 32 -2.77 -26.36 -6.19
CA LYS A 32 -1.62 -25.99 -7.05
C LYS A 32 -0.41 -25.73 -6.16
N LYS A 33 0.68 -26.45 -6.41
CA LYS A 33 1.95 -26.25 -5.69
C LYS A 33 2.79 -25.20 -6.39
N THR A 34 2.43 -23.93 -6.21
CA THR A 34 3.26 -22.81 -6.66
C THR A 34 4.34 -22.49 -5.62
N ILE A 35 5.50 -22.00 -6.07
CA ILE A 35 6.59 -21.52 -5.19
C ILE A 35 6.10 -20.39 -4.27
N LEU A 36 5.07 -19.67 -4.69
CA LEU A 36 4.40 -18.63 -3.92
C LEU A 36 3.16 -19.22 -3.20
N PRO A 37 2.90 -18.80 -1.95
CA PRO A 37 1.71 -19.21 -1.22
C PRO A 37 0.43 -18.73 -1.91
N HIS A 38 -0.69 -19.42 -1.66
CA HIS A 38 -1.95 -19.21 -2.38
C HIS A 38 -2.42 -17.74 -2.33
N TYR A 39 -2.32 -17.06 -1.18
CA TYR A 39 -2.67 -15.63 -1.07
C TYR A 39 -1.82 -14.69 -1.95
N ALA A 40 -0.65 -15.12 -2.42
CA ALA A 40 0.24 -14.35 -3.28
C ALA A 40 0.02 -14.60 -4.79
N SER A 41 -0.60 -15.73 -5.16
CA SER A 41 -0.84 -16.14 -6.56
C SER A 41 -2.32 -16.37 -6.91
N ALA A 42 -3.23 -16.20 -5.94
CA ALA A 42 -4.68 -16.30 -6.14
C ALA A 42 -5.28 -15.06 -6.81
N GLY A 43 -6.61 -15.06 -6.92
CA GLY A 43 -7.40 -13.95 -7.48
C GLY A 43 -7.58 -14.03 -9.00
N PRO A 44 -8.48 -13.20 -9.56
CA PRO A 44 -8.86 -13.25 -10.98
C PRO A 44 -7.70 -12.95 -11.94
N PHE A 45 -6.70 -12.18 -11.48
CA PHE A 45 -5.55 -11.77 -12.27
C PHE A 45 -4.21 -12.37 -11.76
N GLY A 46 -4.25 -13.32 -10.82
CA GLY A 46 -3.05 -13.93 -10.25
C GLY A 46 -2.16 -12.97 -9.44
N LEU A 47 -2.72 -11.86 -8.96
CA LEU A 47 -2.03 -10.82 -8.18
C LEU A 47 -2.15 -11.02 -6.66
N GLY A 48 -2.77 -12.13 -6.25
CA GLY A 48 -3.12 -12.46 -4.88
C GLY A 48 -4.61 -12.30 -4.59
N ASP A 49 -5.03 -12.79 -3.43
CA ASP A 49 -6.43 -12.73 -2.99
C ASP A 49 -6.86 -11.27 -2.70
N PRO A 50 -7.91 -10.74 -3.35
CA PRO A 50 -8.41 -9.40 -3.05
C PRO A 50 -8.92 -9.19 -1.62
N ASP A 51 -9.36 -10.24 -0.95
CA ASP A 51 -9.95 -10.15 0.39
C ASP A 51 -8.91 -10.32 1.52
N ASP A 52 -7.68 -10.72 1.16
CA ASP A 52 -6.55 -10.81 2.08
C ASP A 52 -6.16 -9.43 2.65
N ARG A 53 -6.22 -9.31 3.98
CA ARG A 53 -5.86 -8.10 4.75
C ARG A 53 -4.49 -8.19 5.42
N THR A 54 -3.74 -9.28 5.22
CA THR A 54 -2.40 -9.41 5.81
C THR A 54 -1.41 -8.43 5.17
N LEU A 55 -0.48 -7.94 5.97
CA LEU A 55 0.62 -7.09 5.50
C LEU A 55 1.88 -7.93 5.34
N ARG A 56 2.51 -7.81 4.16
CA ARG A 56 3.85 -8.36 3.93
C ARG A 56 4.86 -7.49 4.67
N ARG A 57 6.01 -8.06 5.06
CA ARG A 57 7.09 -7.32 5.74
C ARG A 57 7.50 -6.05 4.99
N ILE A 58 7.65 -6.13 3.66
CA ILE A 58 7.96 -4.97 2.83
C ILE A 58 6.86 -3.89 2.86
N GLU A 59 5.60 -4.30 2.96
CA GLU A 59 4.47 -3.37 3.00
C GLU A 59 4.44 -2.63 4.35
N ALA A 60 4.64 -3.36 5.45
CA ALA A 60 4.65 -2.84 6.81
C ALA A 60 5.85 -1.93 7.12
N ASP A 61 7.04 -2.29 6.63
CA ASP A 61 8.31 -1.64 6.98
C ASP A 61 8.72 -0.53 6.00
N VAL A 62 8.27 -0.61 4.73
CA VAL A 62 8.72 0.31 3.68
C VAL A 62 7.55 1.06 3.06
N ILE A 63 6.54 0.35 2.54
CA ILE A 63 5.48 0.98 1.73
C ILE A 63 4.61 1.90 2.59
N ILE A 64 4.10 1.41 3.73
CA ILE A 64 3.25 2.20 4.62
C ILE A 64 4.01 3.40 5.19
N PRO A 65 5.25 3.26 5.74
CA PRO A 65 6.04 4.41 6.17
C PRO A 65 6.32 5.43 5.06
N ASN A 66 6.58 5.00 3.82
CA ASN A 66 6.76 5.92 2.69
C ASN A 66 5.48 6.69 2.32
N ARG A 67 4.32 6.03 2.43
CA ARG A 67 3.02 6.70 2.25
C ARG A 67 2.74 7.68 3.38
N MET A 68 3.01 7.30 4.63
CA MET A 68 2.93 8.21 5.79
C MET A 68 3.80 9.45 5.58
N ASN A 69 5.07 9.28 5.19
CA ASN A 69 5.96 10.40 4.84
C ASN A 69 5.34 11.32 3.79
N SER A 70 4.82 10.75 2.72
CA SER A 70 4.21 11.51 1.62
C SER A 70 2.99 12.33 2.09
N VAL A 71 2.16 11.78 2.97
CA VAL A 71 0.99 12.48 3.53
C VAL A 71 1.42 13.54 4.53
N ILE A 72 2.43 13.26 5.35
CA ILE A 72 2.99 14.23 6.29
C ILE A 72 3.54 15.46 5.56
N GLU A 73 4.31 15.25 4.50
CA GLU A 73 4.91 16.36 3.72
C GLU A 73 3.87 17.18 2.95
N LYS A 74 2.82 16.52 2.44
CA LYS A 74 1.81 17.17 1.58
C LYS A 74 0.63 17.77 2.34
N VAL A 75 0.27 17.23 3.49
CA VAL A 75 -0.98 17.57 4.19
C VAL A 75 -0.69 17.95 5.64
N GLU A 76 -0.22 17.02 6.47
CA GLU A 76 -0.20 17.21 7.93
C GLU A 76 0.81 18.26 8.41
N CYS A 77 2.04 18.21 7.88
CA CYS A 77 3.14 19.10 8.24
C CYS A 77 3.57 19.95 7.03
N ASN A 78 2.60 20.31 6.17
CA ASN A 78 2.89 20.97 4.91
C ASN A 78 3.54 22.34 5.11
N GLU A 79 3.05 23.13 6.07
CA GLU A 79 3.58 24.47 6.34
C GLU A 79 5.07 24.42 6.71
N GLN A 80 5.43 23.58 7.67
CA GLN A 80 6.81 23.41 8.14
C GLN A 80 7.70 22.86 7.02
N TYR A 81 7.16 21.97 6.17
CA TYR A 81 7.86 21.44 5.02
C TYR A 81 8.11 22.51 3.94
N ILE A 82 7.14 23.38 3.67
CA ILE A 82 7.29 24.50 2.73
C ILE A 82 8.29 25.53 3.24
N ASP A 83 8.30 25.82 4.54
CA ASP A 83 9.32 26.70 5.14
C ASP A 83 10.72 26.13 4.99
N LEU A 84 10.87 24.81 5.18
CA LEU A 84 12.13 24.12 4.95
C LEU A 84 12.56 24.23 3.48
N ILE A 85 11.67 23.96 2.53
CA ILE A 85 11.95 24.12 1.09
C ILE A 85 12.35 25.56 0.77
N ARG A 86 11.65 26.55 1.34
CA ARG A 86 11.93 27.96 1.11
C ARG A 86 13.32 28.34 1.62
N CYS A 87 13.72 27.82 2.78
CA CYS A 87 15.07 28.00 3.32
C CYS A 87 16.13 27.40 2.38
N PHE A 88 15.95 26.14 1.94
CA PHE A 88 16.88 25.51 0.99
C PHE A 88 16.97 26.22 -0.36
N ARG A 89 15.86 26.79 -0.83
CA ARG A 89 15.81 27.56 -2.08
C ARG A 89 16.55 28.89 -1.97
N ASN A 90 16.50 29.55 -0.82
CA ASN A 90 17.15 30.84 -0.59
C ASN A 90 18.66 30.71 -0.38
N ASP A 91 19.08 29.77 0.47
CA ASP A 91 20.49 29.62 0.85
C ASP A 91 21.28 28.73 -0.13
N GLY A 92 20.59 27.99 -0.98
CA GLY A 92 21.16 27.00 -1.89
C GLY A 92 21.48 25.68 -1.18
N ALA A 93 21.50 24.58 -1.94
CA ALA A 93 21.54 23.22 -1.40
C ALA A 93 22.71 22.95 -0.44
N VAL A 94 23.92 23.45 -0.75
CA VAL A 94 25.12 23.17 0.05
C VAL A 94 25.16 23.96 1.36
N ARG A 95 24.82 25.25 1.33
CA ARG A 95 24.81 26.11 2.52
C ARG A 95 23.57 25.85 3.38
N GLY A 96 22.43 25.58 2.75
CA GLY A 96 21.15 25.25 3.39
C GLY A 96 21.23 24.05 4.34
N LEU A 97 22.09 23.06 4.08
CA LEU A 97 22.32 21.94 5.01
C LEU A 97 22.79 22.38 6.40
N ARG A 98 23.45 23.55 6.51
CA ARG A 98 23.92 24.09 7.78
C ARG A 98 23.00 25.16 8.35
N SER A 99 22.50 26.05 7.51
CA SER A 99 21.69 27.19 7.95
C SER A 99 20.23 26.83 8.23
N CYS A 100 19.65 25.85 7.52
CA CYS A 100 18.25 25.46 7.67
C CYS A 100 18.01 24.43 8.79
N LYS A 101 18.98 24.20 9.69
CA LYS A 101 18.90 23.18 10.74
C LYS A 101 17.74 23.41 11.71
N ASP A 102 17.47 24.67 12.06
CA ASP A 102 16.41 25.00 13.02
C ASP A 102 15.03 24.77 12.41
N VAL A 103 14.85 25.18 11.14
CA VAL A 103 13.61 24.92 10.37
C VAL A 103 13.42 23.41 10.16
N LEU A 104 14.50 22.68 9.87
CA LEU A 104 14.47 21.22 9.77
C LEU A 104 14.07 20.56 11.09
N ALA A 105 14.54 21.07 12.24
CA ALA A 105 14.17 20.55 13.55
C ALA A 105 12.66 20.71 13.83
N VAL A 106 12.08 21.86 13.43
CA VAL A 106 10.63 22.10 13.54
C VAL A 106 9.84 21.10 12.68
N PHE A 107 10.24 20.90 11.42
CA PHE A 107 9.61 19.90 10.55
C PHE A 107 9.75 18.47 11.12
N ASN A 108 10.95 18.09 11.56
CA ASN A 108 11.21 16.77 12.14
C ASN A 108 10.41 16.51 13.41
N LYS A 109 10.14 17.55 14.22
CA LYS A 109 9.27 17.43 15.39
C LYS A 109 7.83 17.06 14.98
N CYS A 110 7.24 17.82 14.05
CA CYS A 110 5.90 17.55 13.53
C CYS A 110 5.82 16.14 12.91
N LYS A 111 6.82 15.80 12.08
CA LYS A 111 6.94 14.48 11.46
C LYS A 111 7.00 13.36 12.51
N ALA A 112 7.82 13.49 13.54
CA ALA A 112 7.97 12.48 14.57
C ALA A 112 6.69 12.30 15.42
N GLU A 113 5.94 13.37 15.68
CA GLU A 113 4.64 13.30 16.36
C GLU A 113 3.64 12.48 15.53
N LYS A 114 3.51 12.77 14.23
CA LYS A 114 2.62 12.03 13.33
C LYS A 114 3.04 10.58 13.10
N PHE A 115 4.34 10.28 13.07
CA PHE A 115 4.82 8.90 12.93
C PHE A 115 4.54 8.02 14.15
N ARG A 116 4.40 8.60 15.34
CA ARG A 116 4.06 7.87 16.57
C ARG A 116 2.56 7.69 16.75
N ASP A 117 1.74 8.38 15.96
CA ASP A 117 0.29 8.29 16.01
C ASP A 117 -0.19 6.95 15.40
N PRO A 118 -0.74 6.02 16.21
CA PRO A 118 -1.21 4.73 15.73
C PRO A 118 -2.43 4.87 14.80
N ASP A 119 -3.32 5.82 15.06
CA ASP A 119 -4.53 6.04 14.27
C ASP A 119 -4.16 6.55 12.87
N PHE A 120 -3.13 7.40 12.80
CA PHE A 120 -2.57 7.84 11.53
C PHE A 120 -2.00 6.67 10.72
N ARG A 121 -1.24 5.77 11.36
CA ARG A 121 -0.70 4.58 10.69
C ARG A 121 -1.82 3.64 10.21
N GLU A 122 -2.84 3.44 11.03
CA GLU A 122 -3.99 2.58 10.69
C GLU A 122 -4.73 3.14 9.47
N ARG A 123 -5.05 4.44 9.45
CA ARG A 123 -5.69 5.10 8.31
C ARG A 123 -4.94 4.89 7.00
N ILE A 124 -3.62 5.13 7.00
CA ILE A 124 -2.79 4.95 5.80
C ILE A 124 -2.69 3.47 5.40
N THR A 125 -2.72 2.56 6.37
CA THR A 125 -2.73 1.12 6.13
C THR A 125 -4.03 0.70 5.44
N GLU A 126 -5.17 1.17 5.92
CA GLU A 126 -6.48 0.90 5.31
C GLU A 126 -6.59 1.45 3.89
N GLU A 127 -6.12 2.68 3.66
CA GLU A 127 -6.03 3.27 2.31
C GLU A 127 -5.19 2.38 1.37
N TYR A 128 -4.03 1.90 1.85
CA TYR A 128 -3.16 1.00 1.08
C TYR A 128 -3.82 -0.35 0.80
N LEU A 129 -4.45 -0.98 1.80
CA LEU A 129 -5.13 -2.27 1.65
C LEU A 129 -6.30 -2.17 0.67
N ASN A 130 -7.05 -1.07 0.70
CA ASN A 130 -8.14 -0.80 -0.24
C ASN A 130 -7.61 -0.64 -1.68
N GLU A 131 -6.52 0.11 -1.87
CA GLU A 131 -5.89 0.24 -3.19
C GLU A 131 -5.39 -1.12 -3.70
N ARG A 132 -4.77 -1.92 -2.82
CA ARG A 132 -4.26 -3.26 -3.13
C ARG A 132 -5.39 -4.22 -3.51
N ARG A 133 -6.48 -4.21 -2.74
CA ARG A 133 -7.71 -4.98 -3.02
C ARG A 133 -8.22 -4.67 -4.41
N GLU A 134 -8.36 -3.39 -4.74
CA GLU A 134 -8.84 -2.95 -6.05
C GLU A 134 -7.90 -3.35 -7.19
N ALA A 135 -6.59 -3.25 -6.98
CA ALA A 135 -5.60 -3.70 -7.95
C ALA A 135 -5.67 -5.23 -8.18
N ARG A 136 -5.87 -6.02 -7.12
CA ARG A 136 -6.06 -7.48 -7.21
C ARG A 136 -7.40 -7.84 -7.87
N ARG A 137 -8.46 -7.05 -7.66
CA ARG A 137 -9.78 -7.25 -8.31
C ARG A 137 -9.79 -6.90 -9.78
N THR A 138 -9.14 -5.82 -10.18
CA THR A 138 -9.25 -5.24 -11.54
C THR A 138 -8.05 -5.55 -12.42
N GLY A 139 -6.92 -5.98 -11.83
CA GLY A 139 -5.65 -6.14 -12.53
C GLY A 139 -4.95 -4.82 -12.88
N LYS A 140 -5.47 -3.67 -12.41
CA LYS A 140 -5.01 -2.33 -12.79
C LYS A 140 -4.64 -1.50 -11.58
N THR A 141 -3.57 -0.72 -11.70
CA THR A 141 -3.16 0.27 -10.70
C THR A 141 -4.17 1.42 -10.61
N ALA A 142 -4.16 2.17 -9.50
CA ALA A 142 -5.00 3.36 -9.36
C ALA A 142 -4.74 4.40 -10.47
N LYS A 143 -3.50 4.51 -10.96
CA LYS A 143 -3.14 5.42 -12.04
C LYS A 143 -3.69 4.98 -13.39
N GLU A 144 -3.64 3.69 -13.69
CA GLU A 144 -4.21 3.13 -14.93
C GLU A 144 -5.72 3.29 -14.97
N ARG A 145 -6.41 3.01 -13.85
CA ARG A 145 -7.86 3.24 -13.77
C ARG A 145 -8.24 4.69 -14.03
N LYS A 146 -7.57 5.65 -13.38
CA LYS A 146 -7.78 7.08 -13.63
C LYS A 146 -7.50 7.49 -15.08
N LEU A 147 -6.48 6.89 -15.71
CA LEU A 147 -6.15 7.16 -17.11
C LEU A 147 -7.25 6.62 -18.05
N GLU A 148 -7.80 5.45 -17.76
CA GLU A 148 -8.91 4.89 -18.53
C GLU A 148 -10.18 5.72 -18.37
N GLU A 149 -10.54 6.11 -17.15
CA GLU A 149 -11.65 7.03 -16.86
C GLU A 149 -11.51 8.33 -17.65
N PHE A 150 -10.30 8.91 -17.66
CA PHE A 150 -10.00 10.10 -18.45
C PHE A 150 -10.15 9.86 -19.96
N ARG A 151 -9.66 8.72 -20.48
CA ARG A 151 -9.82 8.35 -21.89
C ARG A 151 -11.28 8.13 -22.29
N GLU A 152 -12.08 7.56 -21.40
CA GLU A 152 -13.53 7.37 -21.59
C GLU A 152 -14.28 8.69 -21.55
N TRP A 153 -13.95 9.55 -20.59
CA TRP A 153 -14.46 10.92 -20.54
C TRP A 153 -14.15 11.67 -21.85
N LYS A 154 -12.89 11.62 -22.31
CA LYS A 154 -12.49 12.27 -23.56
C LYS A 154 -13.28 11.74 -24.76
N ARG A 155 -13.42 10.40 -24.89
CA ARG A 155 -14.21 9.78 -25.97
C ARG A 155 -15.66 10.26 -26.00
N ARG A 156 -16.30 10.39 -24.82
CA ARG A 156 -17.68 10.89 -24.72
C ARG A 156 -17.81 12.36 -25.11
N ASN A 157 -16.88 13.21 -24.69
CA ASN A 157 -16.95 14.66 -24.89
C ASN A 157 -16.30 15.14 -26.21
N SER A 158 -15.65 14.25 -26.96
CA SER A 158 -15.08 14.56 -28.29
C SER A 158 -15.98 14.07 -29.45
N ALA A 159 -17.08 13.40 -29.12
CA ALA A 159 -18.10 12.93 -30.06
C ALA A 159 -19.30 13.89 -30.15
N GLU A 160 -19.29 14.97 -29.36
CA GLU A 160 -20.12 16.17 -29.47
C GLU A 160 -19.31 17.28 -30.14
#